data_AF-A0A7G8ZGY4-F1
#
_entry.id   AF-A0A7G8ZGY4-F1
#
_cell.length_a   1.000
_cell.length_b   1.000
_cell.length_c   1.000
_cell.angle_alpha   90.00
_cell.angle_beta   90.00
_cell.angle_gamma   90.00
#
_symmetry.space_group_name_H-M   'P 1'
#
loop_
_entity.id
_entity.type
_entity.pdbx_description
1 polymer ?
#
loop_
_entity_poly.entity_id
_entity_poly.type
_entity_poly.pdbx_seq_one_letter_code
_entity_poly.pdbx_strand_id
1 'polypeptide(L)'
;MTQPADILRFWFEDTDPKLHFVSTPEFDAKIRRQFASAIESEARRVKDGDHPWMETAEGGLALILLFDQFTRNVWRGSGKAFAFDAKAREIAQAMIDKGFDMELPEARRSFVYVPFMHSEDLADQEKTIELFATRMPEGNTNLHHARMHRDVIAKFGRFPYRNEALGRTSTPDERAYLDGGGYAPGTKRPAEKT
;
A
#
# COMPACT_ATOMS: atom_id res chain seq x y z
N MET A 1 -18.87 -13.32 9.17
CA MET A 1 -18.26 -12.65 7.99
C MET A 1 -17.52 -11.43 8.51
N THR A 2 -16.30 -11.18 8.03
CA THR A 2 -15.53 -9.98 8.39
C THR A 2 -16.26 -8.73 7.93
N GLN A 3 -16.38 -7.72 8.79
CA GLN A 3 -16.97 -6.42 8.46
C GLN A 3 -15.89 -5.32 8.38
N PRO A 4 -16.18 -4.15 7.77
CA PRO A 4 -15.24 -3.03 7.74
C PRO A 4 -14.69 -2.65 9.12
N ALA A 5 -15.55 -2.59 10.12
CA ALA A 5 -15.17 -2.25 11.49
C ALA A 5 -14.14 -3.22 12.09
N ASP A 6 -14.21 -4.51 11.76
CA ASP A 6 -13.23 -5.50 12.25
C ASP A 6 -11.83 -5.24 11.66
N ILE A 7 -11.77 -4.82 10.40
CA ILE A 7 -10.52 -4.51 9.69
C ILE A 7 -9.91 -3.22 10.25
N LEU A 8 -10.73 -2.19 10.41
CA LEU A 8 -10.29 -0.89 10.94
C LEU A 8 -9.84 -0.99 12.40
N ARG A 9 -10.60 -1.67 13.26
CA ARG A 9 -10.20 -1.94 14.65
C ARG A 9 -8.88 -2.71 14.69
N PHE A 10 -8.77 -3.79 13.90
CA PHE A 10 -7.55 -4.58 13.86
C PHE A 10 -6.31 -3.73 13.51
N TRP A 11 -6.43 -2.86 12.51
CA TRP A 11 -5.30 -2.08 12.01
C TRP A 11 -4.98 -0.85 12.86
N PHE A 12 -6.00 -0.11 13.30
CA PHE A 12 -5.78 1.19 13.97
C PHE A 12 -5.84 1.11 15.50
N GLU A 13 -6.37 0.04 16.09
CA GLU A 13 -6.57 -0.08 17.54
C GLU A 13 -5.84 -1.29 18.13
N ASP A 14 -5.97 -2.47 17.52
CA ASP A 14 -5.42 -3.72 18.06
C ASP A 14 -3.95 -3.99 17.67
N THR A 15 -3.36 -3.13 16.84
CA THR A 15 -2.01 -3.29 16.28
C THR A 15 -1.16 -2.08 16.62
N ASP A 16 0.06 -2.32 17.11
CA ASP A 16 1.06 -1.25 17.25
C ASP A 16 1.38 -0.71 15.84
N PRO A 17 1.20 0.61 15.59
CA PRO A 17 1.47 1.21 14.27
C PRO A 17 2.86 0.92 13.70
N LYS A 18 3.85 0.61 14.55
CA LYS A 18 5.18 0.18 14.09
C LYS A 18 5.13 -1.10 13.25
N LEU A 19 4.21 -2.01 13.54
CA LEU A 19 4.03 -3.26 12.80
C LEU A 19 3.48 -3.05 11.38
N HIS A 20 2.94 -1.87 11.07
CA HIS A 20 2.56 -1.53 9.68
C HIS A 20 3.78 -1.40 8.77
N PHE A 21 4.93 -1.05 9.34
CA PHE A 21 6.18 -0.78 8.61
C PHE A 21 7.26 -1.84 8.84
N VAL A 22 7.05 -2.78 9.78
CA VAL A 22 8.01 -3.82 10.14
C VAL A 22 7.47 -5.19 9.77
N SER A 23 8.25 -5.93 8.99
CA SER A 23 7.96 -7.33 8.65
C SER A 23 8.30 -8.26 9.81
N THR A 24 7.29 -8.98 10.35
CA THR A 24 7.49 -10.08 11.30
C THR A 24 6.67 -11.30 10.89
N PRO A 25 7.22 -12.53 10.94
CA PRO A 25 6.48 -13.75 10.61
C PRO A 25 5.19 -13.93 11.45
N GLU A 26 5.21 -13.49 12.70
CA GLU A 26 4.10 -13.61 13.64
C GLU A 26 2.93 -12.70 13.22
N PHE A 27 3.21 -11.45 12.85
CA PHE A 27 2.20 -10.51 12.40
C PHE A 27 1.63 -10.91 11.04
N ASP A 28 2.49 -11.36 10.11
CA ASP A 28 2.04 -11.89 8.81
C ASP A 28 1.12 -13.09 8.97
N ALA A 29 1.46 -14.03 9.87
CA ALA A 29 0.62 -15.19 10.18
C ALA A 29 -0.71 -14.78 10.84
N LYS A 30 -0.72 -13.74 11.69
CA LYS A 30 -1.94 -13.19 12.30
C LYS A 30 -2.88 -12.64 11.23
N ILE A 31 -2.37 -11.78 10.34
CA ILE A 31 -3.16 -11.19 9.24
C ILE A 31 -3.66 -12.30 8.30
N ARG A 32 -2.78 -13.23 7.90
CA ARG A 32 -3.16 -14.34 7.01
C ARG A 32 -4.30 -15.17 7.60
N ARG A 33 -4.22 -15.54 8.88
CA ARG A 33 -5.26 -16.34 9.54
C ARG A 33 -6.60 -15.61 9.60
N GLN A 34 -6.59 -14.30 9.84
CA GLN A 34 -7.83 -13.53 10.04
C GLN A 34 -8.47 -13.03 8.75
N PHE A 35 -7.65 -12.63 7.76
CA PHE A 35 -8.15 -11.83 6.63
C PHE A 35 -7.91 -12.44 5.26
N ALA A 36 -7.13 -13.52 5.10
CA ALA A 36 -6.88 -14.10 3.77
C ALA A 36 -8.18 -14.49 3.05
N SER A 37 -9.16 -15.06 3.77
CA SER A 37 -10.48 -15.39 3.20
C SER A 37 -11.27 -14.14 2.81
N ALA A 38 -11.23 -13.09 3.65
CA ALA A 38 -11.93 -11.83 3.40
C ALA A 38 -11.37 -11.11 2.17
N ILE A 39 -10.05 -11.08 1.98
CA ILE A 39 -9.42 -10.49 0.79
C ILE A 39 -9.98 -11.14 -0.48
N GLU A 40 -10.01 -12.48 -0.52
CA GLU A 40 -10.51 -13.21 -1.68
C GLU A 40 -12.02 -13.05 -1.89
N SER A 41 -12.82 -13.06 -0.81
CA SER A 41 -14.28 -12.92 -0.91
C SER A 41 -14.69 -11.53 -1.34
N GLU A 42 -14.12 -10.48 -0.75
CA GLU A 42 -14.46 -9.10 -1.07
C GLU A 42 -13.92 -8.70 -2.44
N ALA A 43 -12.74 -9.20 -2.85
CA ALA A 43 -12.22 -8.92 -4.19
C ALA A 43 -13.16 -9.38 -5.32
N ARG A 44 -13.90 -10.47 -5.11
CA ARG A 44 -14.92 -10.99 -6.07
C ARG A 44 -16.19 -10.15 -6.09
N ARG A 45 -16.45 -9.38 -5.05
CA ARG A 45 -17.63 -8.51 -4.93
C ARG A 45 -17.41 -7.14 -5.55
N VAL A 46 -16.15 -6.73 -5.75
CA VAL A 46 -15.83 -5.47 -6.44
C VAL A 46 -16.16 -5.59 -7.93
N LYS A 47 -17.00 -4.69 -8.42
CA LYS A 47 -17.39 -4.59 -9.83
C LYS A 47 -17.23 -3.14 -10.28
N ASP A 48 -16.47 -2.93 -11.35
CA ASP A 48 -16.26 -1.60 -11.97
C ASP A 48 -15.85 -0.51 -10.95
N GLY A 49 -14.98 -0.85 -10.01
CA GLY A 49 -14.52 0.06 -8.95
C GLY A 49 -15.51 0.33 -7.82
N ASP A 50 -16.65 -0.37 -7.77
CA ASP A 50 -17.69 -0.21 -6.74
C ASP A 50 -17.81 -1.46 -5.85
N HIS A 51 -18.27 -1.23 -4.62
CA HIS A 51 -18.51 -2.24 -3.59
C HIS A 51 -19.54 -1.73 -2.58
N PRO A 52 -20.40 -2.60 -2.00
CA PRO A 52 -21.39 -2.17 -0.99
C PRO A 52 -20.80 -1.46 0.24
N TRP A 53 -19.51 -1.67 0.55
CA TRP A 53 -18.85 -0.96 1.65
C TRP A 53 -18.45 0.48 1.30
N MET A 54 -18.46 0.85 0.01
CA MET A 54 -18.09 2.18 -0.46
C MET A 54 -19.24 3.20 -0.37
N GLU A 55 -20.28 2.88 0.40
CA GLU A 55 -21.30 3.83 0.87
C GLU A 55 -20.77 4.76 1.97
N THR A 56 -19.64 4.40 2.61
CA THR A 56 -19.00 5.20 3.67
C THR A 56 -17.49 5.30 3.48
N ALA A 57 -16.87 6.37 4.00
CA ALA A 57 -15.43 6.55 3.98
C ALA A 57 -14.67 5.40 4.68
N GLU A 58 -15.18 4.95 5.81
CA GLU A 58 -14.60 3.84 6.58
C GLU A 58 -14.66 2.51 5.82
N GLY A 59 -15.77 2.22 5.14
CA GLY A 59 -15.90 0.99 4.36
C GLY A 59 -15.00 0.97 3.11
N GLY A 60 -14.82 2.11 2.44
CA GLY A 60 -13.81 2.25 1.38
C GLY A 60 -12.38 2.03 1.89
N LEU A 61 -12.04 2.65 3.02
CA LEU A 61 -10.72 2.48 3.65
C LEU A 61 -10.45 1.01 4.03
N ALA A 62 -11.45 0.31 4.57
CA ALA A 62 -11.31 -1.10 4.92
C ALA A 62 -10.95 -1.97 3.70
N LEU A 63 -11.54 -1.69 2.53
CA LEU A 63 -11.18 -2.38 1.29
C LEU A 63 -9.76 -2.06 0.83
N ILE A 64 -9.34 -0.79 0.94
CA ILE A 64 -7.95 -0.40 0.64
C ILE A 64 -6.98 -1.18 1.52
N LEU A 65 -7.24 -1.28 2.83
CA LEU A 65 -6.39 -2.07 3.73
C LEU A 65 -6.33 -3.55 3.34
N LEU A 66 -7.46 -4.16 2.95
CA LEU A 66 -7.49 -5.55 2.49
C LEU A 66 -6.64 -5.75 1.21
N PHE A 67 -6.81 -4.88 0.22
CA PHE A 67 -6.24 -5.08 -1.11
C PHE A 67 -4.83 -4.52 -1.29
N ASP A 68 -4.43 -3.57 -0.46
CA ASP A 68 -3.12 -2.94 -0.53
C ASP A 68 -2.23 -3.34 0.66
N GLN A 69 -2.66 -3.12 1.89
CA GLN A 69 -1.79 -3.35 3.05
C GLN A 69 -1.68 -4.85 3.39
N PHE A 70 -2.82 -5.52 3.59
CA PHE A 70 -2.83 -6.87 4.13
C PHE A 70 -2.27 -7.88 3.12
N THR A 71 -2.47 -7.68 1.83
CA THR A 71 -1.91 -8.54 0.78
C THR A 71 -0.38 -8.65 0.86
N ARG A 72 0.29 -7.55 1.23
CA ARG A 72 1.75 -7.48 1.42
C ARG A 72 2.24 -8.27 2.64
N ASN A 73 1.39 -8.49 3.64
CA ASN A 73 1.64 -9.39 4.77
C ASN A 73 1.25 -10.84 4.44
N VAL A 74 0.06 -11.04 3.88
CA VAL A 74 -0.53 -12.37 3.62
C VAL A 74 0.27 -13.15 2.60
N TRP A 75 0.79 -12.50 1.55
CA TRP A 75 1.51 -13.16 0.45
C TRP A 75 2.92 -12.59 0.24
N ARG A 76 3.56 -12.12 1.32
CA ARG A 76 4.91 -11.55 1.31
C ARG A 76 5.88 -12.38 0.46
N GLY A 77 6.68 -11.69 -0.35
CA GLY A 77 7.70 -12.31 -1.21
C GLY A 77 7.15 -13.01 -2.45
N SER A 78 5.85 -12.89 -2.74
CA SER A 78 5.25 -13.46 -3.94
C SER A 78 4.48 -12.40 -4.73
N GLY A 79 4.33 -12.62 -6.04
CA GLY A 79 3.57 -11.71 -6.91
C GLY A 79 2.12 -11.51 -6.49
N LYS A 80 1.55 -12.47 -5.74
CA LYS A 80 0.20 -12.37 -5.19
C LYS A 80 0.04 -11.23 -4.18
N ALA A 81 1.12 -10.76 -3.55
CA ALA A 81 1.11 -9.57 -2.70
C ALA A 81 0.67 -8.29 -3.45
N PHE A 82 0.85 -8.26 -4.78
CA PHE A 82 0.56 -7.09 -5.62
C PHE A 82 -0.65 -7.30 -6.54
N ALA A 83 -1.26 -8.49 -6.51
CA ALA A 83 -2.31 -8.87 -7.46
C ALA A 83 -3.58 -8.02 -7.36
N PHE A 84 -3.77 -7.33 -6.22
CA PHE A 84 -4.94 -6.50 -5.96
C PHE A 84 -4.63 -4.99 -5.98
N ASP A 85 -3.40 -4.58 -6.34
CA ASP A 85 -2.98 -3.17 -6.35
C ASP A 85 -3.88 -2.32 -7.26
N ALA A 86 -4.22 -2.81 -8.46
CA ALA A 86 -5.12 -2.09 -9.38
C ALA A 86 -6.51 -1.85 -8.77
N LYS A 87 -7.04 -2.85 -8.07
CA LYS A 87 -8.34 -2.77 -7.40
C LYS A 87 -8.32 -1.79 -6.23
N ALA A 88 -7.24 -1.78 -5.44
CA ALA A 88 -7.05 -0.81 -4.38
C ALA A 88 -6.97 0.62 -4.93
N ARG A 89 -6.31 0.84 -6.08
CA ARG A 89 -6.25 2.15 -6.75
C ARG A 89 -7.61 2.62 -7.26
N GLU A 90 -8.40 1.74 -7.89
CA GLU A 90 -9.76 2.07 -8.32
C GLU A 90 -10.64 2.53 -7.16
N ILE A 91 -10.57 1.82 -6.03
CA ILE A 91 -11.30 2.17 -4.80
C ILE A 91 -10.81 3.50 -4.22
N ALA A 92 -9.49 3.70 -4.16
CA ALA A 92 -8.90 4.96 -3.70
C ALA A 92 -9.33 6.15 -4.56
N GLN A 93 -9.36 5.98 -5.88
CA GLN A 93 -9.84 6.98 -6.82
C GLN A 93 -11.31 7.32 -6.55
N ALA A 94 -12.18 6.31 -6.45
CA ALA A 94 -13.59 6.52 -6.16
C ALA A 94 -13.85 7.18 -4.80
N MET A 95 -13.03 6.89 -3.79
CA MET A 95 -13.09 7.59 -2.49
C MET A 95 -12.72 9.07 -2.63
N ILE A 96 -11.66 9.39 -3.37
CA ILE A 96 -11.21 10.76 -3.61
C ILE A 96 -12.26 11.55 -4.38
N ASP A 97 -12.89 10.94 -5.39
CA ASP A 97 -13.92 11.58 -6.21
C ASP A 97 -15.18 11.90 -5.39
N LYS A 98 -15.48 11.10 -4.36
CA LYS A 98 -16.55 11.34 -3.39
C LYS A 98 -16.15 12.28 -2.24
N GLY A 99 -14.87 12.66 -2.12
CA GLY A 99 -14.34 13.44 -1.00
C GLY A 99 -14.21 12.66 0.32
N PHE A 100 -14.37 11.34 0.29
CA PHE A 100 -14.36 10.48 1.47
C PHE A 100 -12.98 10.41 2.15
N ASP A 101 -11.90 10.67 1.42
CA ASP A 101 -10.57 10.78 2.01
C ASP A 101 -10.50 11.92 3.05
N MET A 102 -11.19 13.03 2.78
CA MET A 102 -11.17 14.20 3.66
C MET A 102 -12.05 14.06 4.90
N GLU A 103 -13.01 13.12 4.90
CA GLU A 103 -13.81 12.77 6.08
C GLU A 103 -13.03 11.96 7.11
N LEU A 104 -11.95 11.29 6.68
CA LEU A 104 -11.14 10.45 7.56
C LEU A 104 -10.14 11.30 8.38
N PRO A 105 -9.84 10.88 9.62
CA PRO A 105 -8.71 11.40 10.37
C PRO A 105 -7.40 11.22 9.59
N GLU A 106 -6.45 12.13 9.76
CA GLU A 106 -5.20 12.17 8.99
C GLU A 106 -4.44 10.84 8.99
N ALA A 107 -4.31 10.20 10.15
CA ALA A 107 -3.63 8.90 10.28
C ALA A 107 -4.27 7.78 9.43
N ARG A 108 -5.57 7.88 9.16
CA ARG A 108 -6.32 6.95 8.30
C ARG A 108 -6.30 7.40 6.84
N ARG A 109 -6.42 8.71 6.60
CA ARG A 109 -6.42 9.34 5.27
C ARG A 109 -5.18 9.00 4.46
N SER A 110 -4.00 8.96 5.08
CA SER A 110 -2.76 8.61 4.36
C SER A 110 -2.85 7.26 3.64
N PHE A 111 -3.55 6.28 4.21
CA PHE A 111 -3.70 4.96 3.59
C PHE A 111 -4.56 5.00 2.33
N VAL A 112 -5.42 6.01 2.14
CA VAL A 112 -6.18 6.19 0.90
C VAL A 112 -5.26 6.55 -0.27
N TYR A 113 -4.11 7.18 -0.01
CA TYR A 113 -3.19 7.65 -1.05
C TYR A 113 -2.11 6.63 -1.41
N VAL A 114 -1.81 5.71 -0.48
CA VAL A 114 -0.77 4.69 -0.63
C VAL A 114 -0.98 3.76 -1.86
N PRO A 115 -2.19 3.40 -2.30
CA PRO A 115 -2.38 2.62 -3.53
C PRO A 115 -1.75 3.28 -4.77
N PHE A 116 -1.82 4.61 -4.90
CA PHE A 116 -1.16 5.33 -5.99
C PHE A 116 0.36 5.29 -5.84
N MET A 117 0.87 5.44 -4.60
CA MET A 117 2.29 5.33 -4.28
C MET A 117 2.86 3.95 -4.62
N HIS A 118 2.03 2.91 -4.55
CA HIS A 118 2.39 1.54 -4.89
C HIS A 118 2.24 1.21 -6.38
N SER A 119 1.73 2.11 -7.20
CA SER A 119 1.61 1.92 -8.65
C SER A 119 2.98 2.01 -9.34
N GLU A 120 3.20 1.20 -10.37
CA GLU A 120 4.34 1.33 -11.29
C GLU A 120 4.00 2.24 -12.48
N ASP A 121 3.27 3.34 -12.22
CA ASP A 121 2.89 4.36 -13.19
C ASP A 121 3.30 5.75 -12.70
N LEU A 122 3.95 6.54 -13.56
CA LEU A 122 4.50 7.83 -13.16
C LEU A 122 3.41 8.86 -12.83
N ALA A 123 2.26 8.85 -13.52
CA ALA A 123 1.17 9.78 -13.23
C ALA A 123 0.55 9.50 -11.86
N ASP A 124 0.43 8.23 -11.47
CA ASP A 124 0.03 7.85 -10.11
C ASP A 124 1.04 8.34 -9.05
N GLN A 125 2.33 8.32 -9.35
CA GLN A 125 3.36 8.82 -8.45
C GLN A 125 3.27 10.34 -8.26
N GLU A 126 3.09 11.10 -9.34
CA GLU A 126 2.90 12.56 -9.26
C GLU A 126 1.60 12.90 -8.50
N LYS A 127 0.51 12.16 -8.76
CA LYS A 127 -0.74 12.29 -8.02
C LYS A 127 -0.56 12.02 -6.53
N THR A 128 0.23 11.03 -6.16
CA THR A 128 0.56 10.73 -4.75
C THR A 128 1.22 11.93 -4.08
N ILE A 129 2.20 12.54 -4.73
CA ILE A 129 2.88 13.74 -4.22
C ILE A 129 1.88 14.88 -4.03
N GLU A 130 1.02 15.14 -5.01
CA GLU A 130 -0.01 16.18 -4.93
C GLU A 130 -0.96 15.94 -3.74
N LEU A 131 -1.49 14.73 -3.58
CA LEU A 131 -2.40 14.37 -2.50
C LEU A 131 -1.75 14.57 -1.12
N PHE A 132 -0.52 14.09 -0.93
CA PHE A 132 0.19 14.31 0.33
C PHE A 132 0.57 15.77 0.57
N ALA A 133 0.88 16.54 -0.48
CA ALA A 133 1.25 17.94 -0.32
C ALA A 133 0.05 18.86 -0.04
N THR A 134 -1.14 18.52 -0.56
CA THR A 134 -2.32 19.40 -0.52
C THR A 134 -3.38 18.97 0.49
N ARG A 135 -3.43 17.69 0.86
CA ARG A 135 -4.51 17.12 1.69
C ARG A 135 -4.03 16.55 3.03
N MET A 136 -2.73 16.64 3.33
CA MET A 136 -2.14 16.24 4.61
C MET A 136 -1.43 17.44 5.27
N PRO A 137 -1.29 17.45 6.59
CA PRO A 137 -0.60 18.53 7.29
C PRO A 137 0.88 18.64 6.88
N GLU A 138 1.42 19.85 7.02
CA GLU A 138 2.85 20.10 6.84
C GLU A 138 3.68 19.23 7.80
N GLY A 139 4.86 18.79 7.33
CA GLY A 139 5.75 17.91 8.11
C GLY A 139 5.37 16.43 8.08
N ASN A 140 4.34 16.03 7.33
CA ASN A 140 4.00 14.61 7.14
C ASN A 140 5.17 13.85 6.47
N THR A 141 5.69 12.84 7.17
CA THR A 141 6.81 12.01 6.70
C THR A 141 6.48 11.18 5.45
N ASN A 142 5.19 10.92 5.18
CA ASN A 142 4.78 10.20 3.98
C ASN A 142 5.09 10.96 2.69
N LEU A 143 5.13 12.29 2.70
CA LEU A 143 5.51 13.05 1.51
C LEU A 143 6.96 12.77 1.08
N HIS A 144 7.86 12.58 2.06
CA HIS A 144 9.23 12.14 1.76
C HIS A 144 9.22 10.76 1.10
N HIS A 145 8.47 9.80 1.65
CA HIS A 145 8.36 8.47 1.06
C HIS A 145 7.71 8.47 -0.33
N ALA A 146 6.70 9.31 -0.56
CA ALA A 146 6.08 9.48 -1.88
C ALA A 146 7.09 9.95 -2.92
N ARG A 147 7.95 10.91 -2.57
CA ARG A 147 9.05 11.36 -3.46
C ARG A 147 10.04 10.24 -3.76
N MET A 148 10.42 9.45 -2.76
CA MET A 148 11.33 8.32 -2.95
C MET A 148 10.72 7.24 -3.87
N HIS A 149 9.43 6.93 -3.74
CA HIS A 149 8.74 6.01 -4.67
C HIS A 149 8.72 6.59 -6.09
N ARG A 150 8.34 7.86 -6.23
CA ARG A 150 8.30 8.56 -7.51
C ARG A 150 9.64 8.54 -8.23
N ASP A 151 10.74 8.78 -7.52
CA ASP A 151 12.08 8.81 -8.12
C ASP A 151 12.53 7.44 -8.61
N VAL A 152 12.16 6.37 -7.91
CA VAL A 152 12.40 4.99 -8.39
C VAL A 152 11.62 4.72 -9.68
N ILE A 153 10.34 5.08 -9.74
CA ILE A 153 9.52 4.91 -10.94
C ILE A 153 9.99 5.80 -12.09
N ALA A 154 10.37 7.04 -11.82
CA ALA A 154 10.91 7.94 -12.85
C ALA A 154 12.23 7.40 -13.44
N LYS A 155 13.05 6.71 -12.62
CA LYS A 155 14.33 6.14 -13.05
C LYS A 155 14.19 4.81 -13.79
N PHE A 156 13.32 3.91 -13.32
CA PHE A 156 13.28 2.52 -13.81
C PHE A 156 11.96 2.14 -14.49
N GLY A 157 10.93 2.98 -14.41
CA GLY A 157 9.58 2.69 -14.89
C GLY A 157 8.84 1.63 -14.06
N ARG A 158 9.46 1.13 -12.98
CA ARG A 158 8.96 0.05 -12.11
C ARG A 158 9.74 0.03 -10.80
N PHE A 159 9.34 -0.78 -9.83
CA PHE A 159 10.05 -0.99 -8.58
C PHE A 159 11.01 -2.20 -8.67
N PRO A 160 12.33 -1.99 -8.70
CA PRO A 160 13.29 -3.08 -8.84
C PRO A 160 13.22 -4.10 -7.71
N TYR A 161 12.91 -3.65 -6.49
CA TYR A 161 12.76 -4.52 -5.31
C TYR A 161 11.57 -5.49 -5.40
N ARG A 162 10.66 -5.33 -6.38
CA ARG A 162 9.57 -6.29 -6.64
C ARG A 162 9.95 -7.35 -7.68
N ASN A 163 11.10 -7.24 -8.33
CA ASN A 163 11.47 -8.09 -9.47
C ASN A 163 11.42 -9.58 -9.13
N GLU A 164 12.04 -10.00 -8.04
CA GLU A 164 12.04 -11.41 -7.61
C GLU A 164 10.61 -11.93 -7.36
N ALA A 165 9.82 -11.20 -6.56
CA ALA A 165 8.45 -11.59 -6.24
C ALA A 165 7.55 -11.66 -7.50
N LEU A 166 7.80 -10.81 -8.50
CA LEU A 166 7.07 -10.76 -9.76
C LEU A 166 7.70 -11.65 -10.86
N GLY A 167 8.76 -12.41 -10.58
CA GLY A 167 9.44 -13.24 -11.58
C GLY A 167 10.13 -12.47 -12.71
N ARG A 168 10.48 -11.20 -12.48
CA ARG A 168 11.17 -10.34 -13.45
C ARG A 168 12.68 -10.46 -13.31
N THR A 169 13.40 -10.41 -14.41
CA THR A 169 14.86 -10.29 -14.40
C THR A 169 15.26 -8.83 -14.13
N SER A 170 16.08 -8.60 -13.11
CA SER A 170 16.68 -7.29 -12.86
C SER A 170 17.70 -6.92 -13.93
N THR A 171 17.76 -5.66 -14.32
CA THR A 171 18.84 -5.11 -15.16
C THR A 171 20.12 -4.92 -14.32
N PRO A 172 21.29 -4.70 -14.94
CA PRO A 172 22.51 -4.34 -14.21
C PRO A 172 22.33 -3.10 -13.34
N ASP A 173 21.69 -2.05 -13.86
CA ASP A 173 21.48 -0.78 -13.14
C ASP A 173 20.51 -0.95 -11.97
N GLU A 174 19.48 -1.77 -12.12
CA GLU A 174 18.54 -2.12 -11.05
C GLU A 174 19.24 -2.87 -9.92
N ARG A 175 20.13 -3.82 -10.24
CA ARG A 175 20.93 -4.52 -9.23
C ARG A 175 21.89 -3.57 -8.52
N ALA A 176 22.67 -2.80 -9.27
CA ALA A 176 23.62 -1.84 -8.71
C ALA A 176 22.92 -0.81 -7.80
N TYR A 177 21.71 -0.39 -8.15
CA TYR A 177 20.89 0.49 -7.31
C TYR A 177 20.51 -0.16 -5.98
N LEU A 178 20.01 -1.40 -6.00
CA LEU A 178 19.62 -2.11 -4.77
C LEU A 178 20.84 -2.47 -3.90
N ASP A 179 21.91 -2.98 -4.52
CA ASP A 179 23.17 -3.34 -3.83
C ASP A 179 23.84 -2.12 -3.20
N GLY A 180 23.68 -0.94 -3.83
CA GLY A 180 24.14 0.35 -3.32
C GLY A 180 23.27 0.96 -2.21
N GLY A 181 22.27 0.23 -1.69
CA GLY A 181 21.39 0.72 -0.63
C GLY A 181 20.26 1.62 -1.13
N GLY A 182 19.89 1.50 -2.41
CA GLY A 182 18.76 2.20 -3.00
C GLY A 182 17.45 1.98 -2.25
N TYR A 183 16.50 2.90 -2.43
CA TYR A 183 15.22 2.88 -1.75
C TYR A 183 14.44 1.58 -2.04
N ALA A 184 14.20 0.81 -0.98
CA ALA A 184 13.41 -0.41 -0.97
C ALA A 184 12.65 -0.51 0.37
N PRO A 185 11.36 -0.13 0.41
CA PRO A 185 10.55 -0.21 1.63
C PRO A 185 10.48 -1.63 2.18
N GLY A 186 10.59 -1.76 3.50
CA GLY A 186 10.42 -3.05 4.19
C GLY A 186 11.60 -4.03 4.07
N THR A 187 12.67 -3.69 3.36
CA THR A 187 13.93 -4.44 3.41
C THR A 187 14.83 -3.88 4.50
N LYS A 188 15.57 -4.75 5.20
CA LYS A 188 16.65 -4.28 6.08
C LYS A 188 17.71 -3.67 5.18
N ARG A 189 17.91 -2.35 5.24
CA ARG A 189 19.07 -1.71 4.62
C ARG A 189 20.33 -2.43 5.12
N PRO A 190 21.28 -2.81 4.24
CA PRO A 190 22.58 -3.23 4.73
C PRO A 190 23.13 -2.10 5.60
N ALA A 191 23.62 -2.44 6.79
CA ALA A 191 24.22 -1.46 7.69
C ALA A 191 25.26 -0.66 6.91
N GLU A 192 25.19 0.67 6.99
CA GLU A 192 26.27 1.53 6.50
C GLU A 192 27.56 0.99 7.11
N LYS A 193 28.48 0.51 6.26
CA LYS A 193 29.83 0.20 6.69
C LYS A 193 30.48 1.54 7.02
N THR A 194 30.37 1.97 8.28
CA THR A 194 31.28 2.95 8.89
C THR A 194 32.72 2.47 8.82
#